data_AF-F7BAC1-F1
#
_entry.id   AF-F7BAC1-F1
#
_cell.length_a   1.000
_cell.length_b   1.000
_cell.length_c   1.000
_cell.angle_alpha   90.00
_cell.angle_beta   90.00
_cell.angle_gamma   90.00
#
_symmetry.space_group_name_H-M   'P 1'
#
loop_
_entity.id
_entity.type
_entity.pdbx_description
1 polymer ?
#
loop_
_entity_poly.entity_id
_entity_poly.type
_entity_poly.pdbx_seq_one_letter_code
_entity_poly.pdbx_strand_id
1 'polypeptide(L)'
;HCNKKVLAQIVDFLQKHAFKTQTGAFSRIIKLCEEKREAGEIKKGKKGCTVPSVKGITNLGNTCFFNAVIQNLAQTYILFELMNEIKEDGTKFKISLSSAPQLEPLVVELSSPGPLTSALFLFLHSMKEAEKGPLSPKVLFNQLCQKGYKPAF
;
A
#
# COMPACT_ATOMS: atom_id res chain seq x y z
N HIS A 1 -22.53 -26.39 -17.43
CA HIS A 1 -23.08 -25.04 -17.70
C HIS A 1 -23.71 -24.43 -16.42
N CYS A 2 -23.03 -24.44 -15.26
CA CYS A 2 -23.62 -23.96 -13.98
C CYS A 2 -22.80 -22.91 -13.22
N ASN A 3 -21.49 -22.76 -13.51
CA ASN A 3 -20.65 -21.82 -12.77
C ASN A 3 -20.77 -20.36 -13.22
N LYS A 4 -21.20 -20.09 -14.47
CA LYS A 4 -21.33 -18.71 -14.98
C LYS A 4 -22.43 -17.92 -14.25
N LYS A 5 -23.53 -18.57 -13.87
CA LYS A 5 -24.65 -17.92 -13.18
C LYS A 5 -24.31 -17.57 -11.74
N VAL A 6 -23.60 -18.46 -11.04
CA VAL A 6 -23.12 -18.23 -9.67
C VAL A 6 -22.09 -17.09 -9.65
N LEU A 7 -21.16 -17.06 -10.60
CA LEU A 7 -20.17 -15.99 -10.69
C LEU A 7 -20.83 -14.63 -10.96
N ALA A 8 -21.82 -14.58 -11.86
CA ALA A 8 -22.59 -13.36 -12.12
C ALA A 8 -23.36 -12.88 -10.89
N GLN A 9 -23.95 -13.78 -10.10
CA GLN A 9 -24.65 -13.44 -8.86
C GLN A 9 -23.71 -12.90 -7.78
N ILE A 10 -22.50 -13.46 -7.66
CA ILE A 10 -21.50 -12.96 -6.70
C ILE A 10 -21.01 -11.56 -7.13
N VAL A 11 -20.77 -11.34 -8.42
CA VAL A 11 -20.36 -10.02 -8.95
C VAL A 11 -21.45 -8.97 -8.71
N ASP A 12 -22.71 -9.31 -9.00
CA ASP A 12 -23.85 -8.41 -8.80
C ASP A 12 -24.06 -8.09 -7.31
N PHE A 13 -23.86 -9.07 -6.43
CA PHE A 13 -23.91 -8.89 -4.98
C PHE A 13 -22.81 -7.93 -4.48
N LEU A 14 -21.56 -8.13 -4.94
CA LEU A 14 -20.43 -7.27 -4.57
C LEU A 14 -20.62 -5.84 -5.07
N GLN A 15 -21.09 -5.66 -6.31
CA GLN A 15 -21.38 -4.34 -6.86
C GLN A 15 -22.47 -3.63 -6.06
N LYS A 16 -23.59 -4.31 -5.74
CA LYS A 16 -24.70 -3.71 -4.97
C LYS A 16 -24.30 -3.33 -3.54
N HIS A 17 -23.41 -4.09 -2.89
CA HIS A 17 -22.97 -3.81 -1.53
C HIS A 17 -21.79 -2.83 -1.43
N ALA A 18 -20.98 -2.67 -2.50
CA ALA A 18 -19.94 -1.65 -2.55
C ALA A 18 -20.51 -0.22 -2.47
N PHE A 19 -21.71 0.03 -3.02
CA PHE A 19 -22.37 1.35 -2.96
C PHE A 19 -22.99 1.68 -1.60
N LYS A 20 -23.36 0.68 -0.79
CA LYS A 20 -24.06 0.88 0.49
C LYS A 20 -23.12 1.17 1.67
N THR A 21 -21.83 0.90 1.54
CA THR A 21 -20.83 1.15 2.59
C THR A 21 -20.07 2.44 2.29
N GLN A 22 -20.80 3.55 2.11
CA GLN A 22 -20.22 4.85 1.81
C GLN A 22 -19.77 5.55 3.10
N THR A 23 -18.68 5.05 3.70
CA THR A 23 -17.85 5.90 4.57
C THR A 23 -17.03 6.79 3.66
N GLY A 24 -17.28 8.11 3.66
CA GLY A 24 -16.76 9.10 2.70
C GLY A 24 -15.23 9.23 2.56
N ALA A 25 -14.44 8.41 3.27
CA ALA A 25 -13.02 8.20 3.03
C ALA A 25 -12.77 7.21 1.87
N PHE A 26 -13.49 6.09 1.83
CA PHE A 26 -13.34 5.06 0.77
C PHE A 26 -13.74 5.59 -0.62
N SER A 27 -14.78 6.43 -0.69
CA SER A 27 -15.24 7.03 -1.95
C SER A 27 -14.20 7.98 -2.57
N ARG A 28 -13.37 8.64 -1.75
CA ARG A 28 -12.26 9.49 -2.24
C ARG A 28 -11.08 8.64 -2.70
N ILE A 29 -10.83 7.53 -2.02
CA ILE A 29 -9.73 6.59 -2.32
C ILE A 29 -9.94 5.87 -3.67
N ILE A 30 -11.16 5.40 -3.96
CA ILE A 30 -11.46 4.78 -5.27
C ILE A 30 -11.35 5.80 -6.42
N LYS A 31 -11.85 7.02 -6.22
CA LYS A 31 -11.81 8.08 -7.23
C LYS A 31 -10.37 8.48 -7.61
N LEU A 32 -9.45 8.49 -6.63
CA LEU A 32 -8.02 8.77 -6.86
C LEU A 32 -7.31 7.64 -7.64
N CYS A 33 -7.76 6.39 -7.48
CA CYS A 33 -7.29 5.24 -8.25
C CYS A 33 -7.72 5.26 -9.72
N GLU A 34 -8.90 5.82 -10.03
CA GLU A 34 -9.40 5.96 -11.40
C GLU A 34 -8.75 7.16 -12.13
N GLU A 35 -8.60 8.30 -11.47
CA GLU A 35 -8.04 9.52 -12.08
C GLU A 35 -6.57 9.37 -12.55
N LYS A 36 -5.75 8.53 -11.91
CA LYS A 36 -4.36 8.28 -12.36
C LYS A 36 -4.21 7.22 -13.46
N ARG A 37 -5.29 6.52 -13.85
CA ARG A 37 -5.24 5.55 -14.97
C ARG A 37 -5.37 6.18 -16.35
N GLU A 38 -5.89 7.40 -16.45
CA GLU A 38 -6.19 8.05 -17.75
C GLU A 38 -5.16 9.08 -18.22
N ALA A 39 -4.08 9.34 -17.46
CA ALA A 39 -3.03 10.29 -17.84
C ALA A 39 -1.90 9.67 -18.69
N GLY A 40 -2.24 8.85 -19.69
CA GLY A 40 -1.26 8.21 -20.58
C GLY A 40 -1.73 8.20 -22.02
N GLU A 41 -1.37 9.23 -22.79
CA GLU A 41 -1.77 9.39 -24.18
C GLU A 41 -1.38 8.21 -25.09
N ILE A 42 -2.28 7.95 -26.03
CA ILE A 42 -2.32 6.86 -26.99
C ILE A 42 -1.20 7.00 -28.03
N LYS A 43 -0.26 6.06 -28.07
CA LYS A 43 0.49 5.75 -29.31
C LYS A 43 0.34 4.28 -29.68
N LYS A 44 -0.27 4.12 -30.86
CA LYS A 44 -0.68 2.90 -31.58
C LYS A 44 0.46 1.89 -31.70
N GLY A 45 0.24 0.65 -31.25
CA GLY A 45 1.17 -0.47 -31.51
C GLY A 45 1.11 -1.57 -30.46
N LYS A 46 0.19 -2.53 -30.65
CA LYS A 46 0.21 -3.91 -30.11
C LYS A 46 0.91 -4.09 -28.74
N LYS A 47 0.43 -3.40 -27.69
CA LYS A 47 0.92 -3.60 -26.32
C LYS A 47 0.03 -4.61 -25.63
N GLY A 48 0.55 -5.82 -25.41
CA GLY A 48 0.01 -6.68 -24.35
C GLY A 48 -0.03 -5.85 -23.06
N CYS A 49 -1.07 -6.05 -22.25
CA CYS A 49 -1.20 -5.44 -20.93
C CYS A 49 0.12 -5.70 -20.17
N THR A 50 0.98 -4.68 -20.11
CA THR A 50 2.28 -4.79 -19.45
C THR A 50 2.01 -4.63 -17.97
N VAL A 51 1.69 -5.75 -17.32
CA VAL A 51 1.68 -5.81 -15.87
C VAL A 51 3.09 -5.40 -15.40
N PRO A 52 3.21 -4.44 -14.46
CA PRO A 52 4.51 -4.09 -13.90
C PRO A 52 5.22 -5.36 -13.43
N SER A 53 6.47 -5.55 -13.84
CA SER A 53 7.27 -6.69 -13.41
C SER A 53 7.47 -6.61 -11.90
N VAL A 54 6.90 -7.54 -11.15
CA VAL A 54 7.04 -7.60 -9.70
C VAL A 54 8.36 -8.31 -9.37
N LYS A 55 9.18 -7.72 -8.49
CA LYS A 55 10.43 -8.36 -8.04
C LYS A 55 10.13 -9.52 -7.09
N GLY A 56 10.90 -10.59 -7.25
CA GLY A 56 10.92 -11.68 -6.27
C GLY A 56 11.56 -11.22 -4.95
N ILE A 57 11.25 -11.93 -3.86
CA ILE A 57 11.92 -11.72 -2.56
C ILE A 57 12.62 -13.03 -2.19
N THR A 58 13.92 -12.95 -1.90
CA THR A 58 14.75 -14.09 -1.51
C THR A 58 14.22 -14.66 -0.19
N ASN A 59 13.99 -15.97 -0.13
CA ASN A 59 13.62 -16.66 1.10
C ASN A 59 14.88 -16.83 1.96
N LEU A 60 14.84 -16.41 3.22
CA LEU A 60 15.98 -16.50 4.15
C LEU A 60 15.89 -17.72 5.09
N GLY A 61 15.01 -18.68 4.76
CA GLY A 61 14.72 -19.86 5.58
C GLY A 61 13.46 -19.64 6.42
N ASN A 62 12.38 -20.37 6.12
CA ASN A 62 11.07 -20.23 6.77
C ASN A 62 10.48 -18.81 6.74
N THR A 63 10.94 -17.92 5.85
CA THR A 63 10.43 -16.54 5.75
C THR A 63 9.34 -16.36 4.69
N CYS A 64 8.75 -17.43 4.15
CA CYS A 64 7.76 -17.34 3.07
C CYS A 64 6.50 -16.56 3.47
N PHE A 65 6.06 -16.69 4.73
CA PHE A 65 4.96 -15.88 5.27
C PHE A 65 5.30 -14.40 5.26
N PHE A 66 6.47 -14.03 5.78
CA PHE A 66 6.95 -12.65 5.77
C PHE A 66 7.05 -12.12 4.34
N ASN A 67 7.63 -12.89 3.41
CA ASN A 67 7.77 -12.49 2.01
C ASN A 67 6.39 -12.24 1.36
N ALA A 68 5.38 -13.06 1.65
CA ALA A 68 4.03 -12.88 1.15
C ALA A 68 3.38 -11.58 1.67
N VAL A 69 3.56 -11.28 2.97
CA VAL A 69 3.06 -10.03 3.55
C VAL A 69 3.73 -8.82 2.89
N ILE A 70 5.05 -8.84 2.74
CA ILE A 70 5.78 -7.71 2.13
C ILE A 70 5.40 -7.52 0.66
N GLN A 71 5.21 -8.59 -0.10
CA GLN A 71 4.70 -8.53 -1.48
C GLN A 71 3.33 -7.82 -1.53
N ASN A 72 2.41 -8.12 -0.60
CA ASN A 72 1.10 -7.47 -0.53
C ASN A 72 1.21 -5.97 -0.19
N LEU A 73 2.10 -5.61 0.74
CA LEU A 73 2.34 -4.21 1.09
C LEU A 73 2.93 -3.43 -0.10
N ALA A 74 3.85 -4.04 -0.86
CA ALA A 74 4.46 -3.42 -2.04
C ALA A 74 3.44 -3.08 -3.15
N GLN A 75 2.34 -3.84 -3.23
CA GLN A 75 1.24 -3.60 -4.17
C GLN A 75 0.16 -2.65 -3.62
N THR A 76 0.34 -2.09 -2.42
CA THR A 76 -0.56 -1.09 -1.84
C THR A 76 -0.09 0.32 -2.21
N TYR A 77 -0.61 0.87 -3.30
CA TYR A 77 -0.17 2.17 -3.86
C TYR A 77 -0.14 3.31 -2.82
N ILE A 78 -1.25 3.46 -2.09
CA ILE A 78 -1.43 4.54 -1.11
C ILE A 78 -0.45 4.44 0.07
N LEU A 79 0.00 3.24 0.42
CA LEU A 79 0.98 3.05 1.50
C LEU A 79 2.28 3.77 1.18
N PHE A 80 2.75 3.64 -0.07
CA PHE A 80 4.00 4.27 -0.47
C PHE A 80 3.89 5.81 -0.53
N GLU A 81 2.75 6.34 -0.97
CA GLU A 81 2.50 7.79 -0.95
C GLU A 81 2.55 8.32 0.48
N LEU A 82 1.80 7.70 1.40
CA LEU A 82 1.79 8.07 2.81
C LEU A 82 3.17 7.93 3.48
N MET A 83 3.90 6.86 3.19
CA MET A 83 5.25 6.67 3.73
C MET A 83 6.24 7.75 3.25
N ASN A 84 6.04 8.32 2.07
CA ASN A 84 6.85 9.45 1.60
C ASN A 84 6.53 10.77 2.33
N GLU A 85 5.29 10.96 2.78
CA GLU A 85 4.87 12.15 3.53
C GLU A 85 5.42 12.16 4.95
N ILE A 86 5.58 10.97 5.56
CA ILE A 86 6.06 10.82 6.95
C ILE A 86 7.56 10.54 7.06
N LYS A 87 8.33 10.62 5.97
CA LYS A 87 9.76 10.25 5.97
C LYS A 87 10.67 11.27 6.66
N GLU A 88 10.19 12.50 6.84
CA GLU A 88 10.94 13.61 7.41
C GLU A 88 10.60 13.81 8.89
N ASP A 89 11.55 14.36 9.64
CA ASP A 89 11.31 14.71 11.04
C ASP A 89 10.42 15.94 11.12
N GLY A 90 9.43 15.92 12.02
CA GLY A 90 8.53 17.05 12.22
C GLY A 90 7.34 17.12 11.25
N THR A 91 6.98 16.00 10.58
CA THR A 91 5.79 15.96 9.72
C THR A 91 4.55 16.39 10.52
N LYS A 92 3.90 17.48 10.09
CA LYS A 92 2.71 18.04 10.72
C LYS A 92 1.45 17.42 10.14
N PHE A 93 0.81 16.55 10.91
CA PHE A 93 -0.46 15.94 10.55
C PHE A 93 -1.61 16.81 11.05
N LYS A 94 -2.48 17.27 10.13
CA LYS A 94 -3.58 18.19 10.42
C LYS A 94 -4.91 17.43 10.46
N ILE A 95 -5.52 17.34 11.62
CA ILE A 95 -6.84 16.72 11.82
C ILE A 95 -7.89 17.83 11.87
N SER A 96 -8.78 17.85 10.87
CA SER A 96 -9.87 18.84 10.78
C SER A 96 -11.23 18.12 10.84
N LEU A 97 -12.16 18.57 11.68
CA LEU A 97 -13.52 18.04 11.72
C LEU A 97 -14.41 18.77 10.71
N SER A 98 -14.87 18.06 9.69
CA SER A 98 -15.76 18.63 8.65
C SER A 98 -17.11 19.13 9.20
N SER A 99 -17.53 18.66 10.37
CA SER A 99 -18.80 19.02 11.02
C SER A 99 -18.70 20.27 11.91
N ALA A 100 -17.49 20.74 12.21
CA ALA A 100 -17.25 21.90 13.05
C ALA A 100 -16.17 22.81 12.42
N PRO A 101 -16.48 23.47 11.29
CA PRO A 101 -15.51 24.30 10.55
C PRO A 101 -15.00 25.52 11.33
N GLN A 102 -15.63 25.85 12.47
CA GLN A 102 -15.23 26.95 13.36
C GLN A 102 -14.10 26.57 14.33
N LEU A 103 -13.74 25.29 14.42
CA LEU A 103 -12.66 24.83 15.29
C LEU A 103 -11.33 24.86 14.53
N GLU A 104 -10.31 25.42 15.18
CA GLU A 104 -8.95 25.35 14.68
C GLU A 104 -8.50 23.88 14.56
N PRO A 105 -7.91 23.48 13.42
CA PRO A 105 -7.49 22.09 13.22
C PRO A 105 -6.39 21.67 14.19
N LEU A 106 -6.49 20.43 14.69
CA LEU A 106 -5.46 19.86 15.55
C LEU A 106 -4.23 19.51 14.70
N VAL A 107 -3.09 20.12 15.02
CA VAL A 107 -1.81 19.82 14.39
C VAL A 107 -1.01 18.91 15.31
N VAL A 108 -0.68 17.72 14.83
CA VAL A 108 0.17 16.74 15.52
C VAL A 108 1.50 16.67 14.79
N GLU A 109 2.60 16.84 15.52
CA GLU A 109 3.94 16.67 14.99
C GLU A 109 4.38 15.22 15.18
N LEU A 110 4.71 14.55 14.08
CA LEU A 110 5.21 13.17 14.09
C LEU A 110 6.73 13.18 14.16
N SER A 111 7.29 12.36 15.05
CA SER A 111 8.71 12.08 15.06
C SER A 111 9.13 11.31 13.80
N SER A 112 10.39 11.47 13.42
CA SER A 112 10.99 10.69 12.33
C SER A 112 10.76 9.17 12.46
N PRO A 113 10.64 8.45 11.33
CA PRO A 113 10.42 7.01 11.34
C PRO A 113 11.55 6.25 12.04
N GLY A 114 11.17 5.34 12.94
CA GLY A 114 12.12 4.42 13.57
C GLY A 114 12.71 3.38 12.60
N PRO A 115 13.76 2.63 13.02
CA PRO A 115 14.53 1.74 12.15
C PRO A 115 13.71 0.72 11.34
N LEU A 116 12.65 0.15 11.92
CA LEU A 116 11.76 -0.78 11.22
C LEU A 116 10.99 -0.11 10.09
N THR A 117 10.39 1.06 10.36
CA THR A 117 9.61 1.81 9.37
C THR A 117 10.52 2.30 8.24
N SER A 118 11.72 2.79 8.58
CA SER A 118 12.73 3.20 7.59
C SER A 118 13.20 2.04 6.73
N ALA A 119 13.46 0.87 7.32
CA ALA A 119 13.81 -0.34 6.57
C ALA A 119 12.68 -0.80 5.64
N LEU A 120 11.41 -0.66 6.08
CA LEU A 120 10.25 -0.99 5.25
C LEU A 120 10.15 -0.03 4.07
N PHE A 121 10.29 1.28 4.32
CA PHE A 121 10.24 2.30 3.28
C PHE A 121 11.29 2.05 2.20
N LEU A 122 12.54 1.84 2.62
CA LEU A 122 13.65 1.53 1.70
C LEU A 122 13.37 0.25 0.91
N PHE A 123 12.86 -0.80 1.54
CA PHE A 123 12.54 -2.04 0.85
C PHE A 123 11.43 -1.86 -0.21
N LEU A 124 10.37 -1.13 0.12
CA LEU A 124 9.27 -0.84 -0.81
C LEU A 124 9.73 0.06 -1.97
N HIS A 125 10.67 0.97 -1.71
CA HIS A 125 11.32 1.76 -2.75
C HIS A 125 12.11 0.85 -3.72
N SER A 126 12.96 -0.04 -3.19
CA SER A 126 13.72 -1.00 -4.00
C SER A 126 12.84 -1.92 -4.85
N MET A 127 11.62 -2.23 -4.41
CA MET A 127 10.65 -3.01 -5.20
C MET A 127 10.17 -2.27 -6.47
N LYS A 128 10.21 -0.93 -6.48
CA LYS A 128 9.79 -0.10 -7.62
C LYS A 128 10.91 0.22 -8.62
N GLU A 129 12.17 0.10 -8.19
CA GLU A 129 13.34 0.34 -9.04
C GLU A 129 13.41 -0.60 -10.24
N ALA A 130 14.00 -0.17 -11.36
CA ALA A 130 14.09 -0.96 -12.58
C ALA A 130 15.15 -2.10 -12.52
N GLU A 131 15.89 -2.21 -11.42
CA GLU A 131 16.94 -3.21 -11.23
C GLU A 131 16.39 -4.65 -11.34
N LYS A 132 17.17 -5.53 -11.99
CA LYS A 132 16.81 -6.93 -12.22
C LYS A 132 17.20 -7.81 -11.03
N GLY A 133 16.35 -8.79 -10.73
CA GLY A 133 16.64 -9.86 -9.76
C GLY A 133 15.79 -9.79 -8.49
N PRO A 134 15.85 -10.85 -7.66
CA PRO A 134 15.13 -10.88 -6.40
C PRO A 134 15.79 -9.97 -5.35
N LEU A 135 14.99 -9.33 -4.51
CA LEU A 135 15.48 -8.53 -3.40
C LEU A 135 15.74 -9.40 -2.16
N SER A 136 16.75 -9.05 -1.38
CA SER A 136 17.00 -9.68 -0.08
C SER A 136 16.30 -8.87 1.03
N PRO A 137 15.38 -9.49 1.83
CA PRO A 137 14.68 -8.78 2.89
C PRO A 137 15.49 -8.68 4.20
N LYS A 138 16.77 -9.05 4.21
CA LYS A 138 17.54 -9.29 5.44
C LYS A 138 17.51 -8.13 6.45
N VAL A 139 17.66 -6.89 5.98
CA VAL A 139 17.63 -5.70 6.86
C VAL A 139 16.26 -5.54 7.49
N LEU A 140 15.20 -5.55 6.68
CA LEU A 140 13.81 -5.40 7.15
C LEU A 140 13.40 -6.54 8.08
N PHE A 141 13.75 -7.78 7.72
CA PHE A 141 13.46 -8.96 8.53
C PHE A 141 14.14 -8.89 9.91
N ASN A 142 15.42 -8.49 9.95
CA ASN A 142 16.15 -8.32 11.21
C ASN A 142 15.53 -7.24 12.10
N GLN A 143 15.11 -6.11 11.53
CA GLN A 143 14.41 -5.06 12.28
C GLN A 143 13.09 -5.56 12.89
N LEU A 144 12.35 -6.41 12.16
CA LEU A 144 11.12 -7.02 12.66
C LEU A 144 11.40 -7.98 13.81
N CYS A 145 12.42 -8.85 13.68
CA CYS A 145 12.82 -9.77 14.75
C CYS A 145 13.16 -9.00 16.03
N GLN A 146 13.93 -7.91 15.94
CA GLN A 146 14.27 -7.08 17.10
C GLN A 146 13.03 -6.53 17.84
N LYS A 147 11.92 -6.32 17.13
CA LYS A 147 10.65 -5.85 17.72
C LYS A 147 9.78 -6.98 18.28
N GLY A 148 9.81 -8.16 17.65
CA GLY A 148 8.99 -9.33 18.02
C GLY A 148 9.49 -10.10 19.24
N TYR A 149 10.78 -9.98 19.58
CA TYR A 149 11.39 -10.64 20.75
C TYR A 149 11.46 -9.76 22.00
N LYS A 150 10.44 -8.92 22.25
CA LYS A 150 10.26 -8.38 23.61
C LYS A 150 9.56 -9.44 24.45
N PRO A 151 10.22 -10.06 25.45
CA PRO A 151 9.49 -10.84 26.43
C PRO A 151 8.47 -9.90 27.07
N ALA A 152 7.20 -10.29 27.05
CA ALA A 152 6.23 -9.70 27.96
C ALA A 152 6.76 -9.98 29.37
N PHE A 153 6.95 -8.91 30.15
CA PHE A 153 7.33 -9.00 31.56
C PHE A 153 6.33 -9.85 32.34
#